data_AF-D2HRX2-F1
#
_entry.id   AF-D2HRX2-F1
#
_cell.length_a   1.000
_cell.length_b   1.000
_cell.length_c   1.000
_cell.angle_alpha   90.00
_cell.angle_beta   90.00
_cell.angle_gamma   90.00
#
_symmetry.space_group_name_H-M   'P 1'
#
loop_
_entity.id
_entity.type
_entity.pdbx_description
1 polymer ?
#
loop_
_entity_poly.entity_id
_entity_poly.type
_entity_poly.pdbx_seq_one_letter_code
_entity_poly.pdbx_strand_id
1 'polypeptide(L)'
;NVFLQACLQAFEKFANKKTCPLCRRNQYQTRVIHDGARLFKIKCATRIQACWRGHVVRKWYQDLRRKVPPTDAKMRRKFFEEKFTEISHRILCSYSTDIEDLFQEIDHCLAINRSVLQQLEDRCGHELTEEDWERIQTQALHRETYECPICLTPLPASSDGHQDLSGTHCGQPSRETVLLSCSHVFHHTCLLALEEFSLGDSSPFHACPLCRSCYQKKILEC
;
A
#
# COMPACT_ATOMS: atom_id res chain seq x y z
N ASN A 1 72.86 -40.44 -23.12
CA ASN A 1 71.45 -40.82 -22.86
C ASN A 1 71.08 -40.38 -21.45
N VAL A 2 69.90 -39.78 -21.28
CA VAL A 2 69.43 -39.23 -20.00
C VAL A 2 68.37 -40.18 -19.44
N PHE A 3 68.54 -40.57 -18.19
CA PHE A 3 67.58 -41.41 -17.46
C PHE A 3 67.13 -40.66 -16.21
N LEU A 4 65.87 -40.85 -15.81
CA LEU A 4 65.44 -40.41 -14.49
C LEU A 4 66.26 -41.16 -13.44
N GLN A 5 66.78 -40.42 -12.45
CA GLN A 5 67.64 -40.99 -11.41
C GLN A 5 66.97 -42.19 -10.71
N ALA A 6 65.69 -42.07 -10.38
CA ALA A 6 64.92 -43.14 -9.76
C ALA A 6 64.82 -44.38 -10.66
N CYS A 7 64.61 -44.20 -11.96
CA CYS A 7 64.53 -45.31 -12.92
C CYS A 7 65.88 -45.99 -13.11
N LEU A 8 66.98 -45.23 -13.16
CA LEU A 8 68.33 -45.80 -13.25
C LEU A 8 68.67 -46.59 -11.99
N GLN A 9 68.41 -46.04 -10.81
CA GLN A 9 68.63 -46.72 -9.53
C GLN A 9 67.77 -47.98 -9.37
N ALA A 10 66.50 -47.94 -9.80
CA ALA A 10 65.62 -49.10 -9.80
C ALA A 10 66.14 -50.20 -10.74
N PHE A 11 66.62 -49.82 -11.92
CA PHE A 11 67.24 -50.75 -12.87
C PHE A 11 68.50 -51.41 -12.28
N GLU A 12 69.40 -50.63 -11.67
CA GLU A 12 70.62 -51.17 -11.05
C GLU A 12 70.31 -52.13 -9.90
N LYS A 13 69.29 -51.83 -9.09
CA LYS A 13 68.80 -52.72 -8.04
C LYS A 13 68.24 -54.01 -8.62
N PHE A 14 67.39 -53.93 -9.65
CA PHE A 14 66.84 -55.11 -10.32
C PHE A 14 67.91 -55.98 -10.98
N ALA A 15 68.88 -55.36 -11.65
CA ALA A 15 69.99 -56.05 -12.29
C ALA A 15 71.00 -56.61 -11.27
N ASN A 16 70.92 -56.20 -10.00
CA ASN A 16 71.84 -56.51 -8.91
C ASN A 16 73.32 -56.16 -9.21
N LYS A 17 73.55 -55.18 -10.09
CA LYS A 17 74.88 -54.64 -10.43
C LYS A 17 74.77 -53.29 -11.13
N LYS A 18 75.76 -52.42 -10.88
CA LYS A 18 75.90 -51.13 -11.58
C LYS A 18 76.30 -51.35 -13.03
N THR A 19 75.34 -51.27 -13.95
CA THR A 19 75.55 -51.50 -15.38
C THR A 19 74.76 -50.50 -16.22
N CYS A 20 75.34 -50.12 -17.35
CA CYS A 20 74.66 -49.23 -18.30
C CYS A 20 73.39 -49.91 -18.85
N PRO A 21 72.19 -49.30 -18.74
CA PRO A 21 70.95 -49.90 -19.25
C PRO A 21 70.94 -50.15 -20.76
N LEU A 22 71.79 -49.46 -21.52
CA LEU A 22 71.83 -49.55 -22.98
C LEU A 22 72.83 -50.58 -23.48
N CYS A 23 74.05 -50.56 -22.96
CA CYS A 23 75.14 -51.41 -23.45
C CYS A 23 75.57 -52.51 -22.46
N ARG A 24 74.95 -52.58 -21.27
CA ARG A 24 75.21 -53.56 -20.20
C ARG A 24 76.65 -53.63 -19.67
N ARG A 25 77.52 -52.69 -20.06
CA ARG A 25 78.90 -52.58 -19.55
C ARG A 25 78.92 -51.98 -18.14
N ASN A 26 79.87 -52.45 -17.31
CA ASN A 26 80.02 -52.02 -15.91
C ASN A 26 80.81 -50.70 -15.78
N GLN A 27 81.63 -50.37 -16.79
CA GLN A 27 82.43 -49.15 -16.83
C GLN A 27 81.61 -48.00 -17.43
N TYR A 28 80.76 -47.38 -16.62
CA TYR A 28 80.01 -46.19 -17.03
C TYR A 28 79.97 -45.15 -15.90
N GLN A 29 79.82 -43.88 -16.25
CA GLN A 29 79.74 -42.76 -15.30
C GLN A 29 78.35 -42.13 -15.35
N THR A 30 77.91 -41.61 -14.20
CA THR A 30 76.64 -40.88 -14.07
C THR A 30 76.90 -39.43 -13.70
N ARG A 31 76.10 -38.53 -14.28
CA ARG A 31 76.08 -37.10 -13.91
C ARG A 31 74.63 -36.65 -13.83
N VAL A 32 74.28 -35.95 -12.75
CA VAL A 32 72.95 -35.34 -12.62
C VAL A 32 72.88 -34.11 -13.51
N ILE A 33 71.82 -34.01 -14.32
CA ILE A 33 71.57 -32.89 -15.22
C ILE A 33 70.22 -32.28 -14.84
N HIS A 34 70.20 -30.96 -14.62
CA HIS A 34 68.98 -30.21 -14.25
C HIS A 34 68.33 -29.46 -15.42
N ASP A 35 68.89 -29.57 -16.63
CA ASP A 35 68.42 -28.83 -17.81
C ASP A 35 66.95 -29.10 -18.12
N GLY A 36 66.50 -30.36 -18.03
CA GLY A 36 65.10 -30.70 -18.21
C GLY A 36 64.17 -30.01 -17.20
N ALA A 37 64.55 -29.98 -15.93
CA ALA A 37 63.79 -29.30 -14.88
C ALA A 37 63.80 -27.78 -15.07
N ARG A 38 64.95 -27.20 -15.47
CA ARG A 38 65.07 -25.78 -15.80
C ARG A 38 64.18 -25.40 -16.98
N LEU A 39 64.22 -26.16 -18.07
CA LEU A 39 63.37 -25.95 -19.25
C LEU A 39 61.89 -26.08 -18.91
N PHE A 40 61.51 -27.05 -18.06
CA PHE A 40 60.14 -27.20 -17.60
C PHE A 40 59.68 -25.98 -16.79
N LYS A 41 60.48 -25.50 -15.84
CA LYS A 41 60.18 -24.28 -15.07
C LYS A 41 60.00 -23.06 -15.96
N ILE A 42 60.88 -22.88 -16.96
CA ILE A 42 60.77 -21.79 -17.93
C ILE A 42 59.46 -21.91 -18.72
N LYS A 43 59.12 -23.11 -19.24
CA LYS A 43 57.86 -23.34 -19.96
C LYS A 43 56.64 -22.99 -19.09
N CYS A 44 56.63 -23.41 -17.84
CA CYS A 44 55.55 -23.08 -16.90
C CYS A 44 55.45 -21.58 -16.64
N ALA A 45 56.59 -20.91 -16.37
CA ALA A 45 56.64 -19.47 -16.17
C ALA A 45 56.10 -18.71 -17.40
N THR A 46 56.53 -19.09 -18.60
CA THR A 46 56.05 -18.48 -19.85
C THR A 46 54.54 -18.65 -20.02
N ARG A 47 53.98 -19.82 -19.69
CA ARG A 47 52.52 -20.05 -19.75
C ARG A 47 51.75 -19.15 -18.78
N ILE A 48 52.21 -19.05 -17.54
CA ILE A 48 51.59 -18.20 -16.51
C ILE A 48 51.65 -16.73 -16.96
N GLN A 49 52.82 -16.28 -17.40
CA GLN A 49 53.02 -14.92 -17.87
C GLN A 49 52.15 -14.59 -19.09
N ALA A 50 52.05 -15.51 -20.06
CA ALA A 50 51.20 -15.33 -21.24
C ALA A 50 49.72 -15.23 -20.85
N CYS A 51 49.25 -16.09 -19.93
CA CYS A 51 47.89 -16.04 -19.42
C CYS A 51 47.59 -14.70 -18.74
N TRP A 52 48.49 -14.25 -17.86
CA TRP A 52 48.37 -12.96 -17.16
C TRP A 52 48.36 -11.77 -18.12
N ARG A 53 49.33 -11.70 -19.04
CA ARG A 53 49.38 -10.65 -20.07
C ARG A 53 48.08 -10.61 -20.87
N GLY A 54 47.56 -11.78 -21.25
CA GLY A 54 46.26 -11.88 -21.94
C GLY A 54 45.08 -11.40 -21.09
N HIS A 55 45.05 -11.71 -19.79
CA HIS A 55 44.01 -11.25 -18.87
C HIS A 55 44.00 -9.72 -18.78
N VAL A 56 45.17 -9.10 -18.58
CA VAL A 56 45.31 -7.63 -18.47
C VAL A 56 44.77 -6.94 -19.72
N VAL A 57 45.18 -7.39 -20.91
CA VAL A 57 44.72 -6.82 -22.19
C VAL A 57 43.21 -7.00 -22.38
N ARG A 58 42.67 -8.19 -22.08
CA ARG A 58 41.22 -8.45 -22.21
C ARG A 58 40.40 -7.56 -21.28
N LYS A 59 40.84 -7.38 -20.03
CA LYS A 59 40.18 -6.49 -19.06
C LYS A 59 40.17 -5.05 -19.56
N TRP A 60 41.33 -4.55 -19.99
CA TRP A 60 41.44 -3.20 -20.57
C TRP A 60 40.55 -3.02 -21.82
N TYR A 61 40.55 -4.00 -22.71
CA TYR A 61 39.74 -3.95 -23.94
C TYR A 61 38.23 -3.99 -23.65
N GLN A 62 37.79 -4.73 -22.63
CA GLN A 62 36.40 -4.73 -22.19
C GLN A 62 35.97 -3.33 -21.71
N ASP A 63 36.82 -2.66 -20.92
CA ASP A 63 36.55 -1.30 -20.46
C ASP A 63 36.54 -0.29 -21.61
N LEU A 64 37.46 -0.44 -22.57
CA LEU A 64 37.49 0.38 -23.78
C LEU A 64 36.19 0.23 -24.59
N ARG A 65 35.74 -1.01 -24.82
CA ARG A 65 34.52 -1.31 -25.58
C ARG A 65 33.24 -0.76 -24.93
N ARG A 66 33.24 -0.55 -23.62
CA ARG A 66 32.13 0.10 -22.89
C ARG A 66 32.10 1.62 -23.07
N LYS A 67 33.25 2.25 -23.34
CA LYS A 67 33.41 3.72 -23.36
C LYS A 67 33.52 4.29 -24.77
N VAL A 68 34.11 3.56 -25.69
CA VAL A 68 34.44 4.04 -27.04
C VAL A 68 33.54 3.36 -28.07
N PRO A 69 32.80 4.14 -28.90
CA PRO A 69 32.00 3.59 -29.98
C PRO A 69 32.87 2.84 -31.01
N PRO A 70 32.49 1.61 -31.40
CA PRO A 70 33.19 0.88 -32.46
C PRO A 70 33.12 1.58 -33.82
N THR A 71 34.11 1.34 -34.69
CA THR A 71 34.13 1.86 -36.07
C THR A 71 33.11 1.17 -36.97
N ASP A 72 32.92 -0.14 -36.80
CA ASP A 72 31.96 -0.92 -37.57
C ASP A 72 30.52 -0.42 -37.35
N ALA A 73 29.79 -0.19 -38.44
CA ALA A 73 28.48 0.44 -38.39
C ALA A 73 27.43 -0.37 -37.61
N LYS A 74 27.44 -1.69 -37.71
CA LYS A 74 26.49 -2.57 -37.01
C LYS A 74 26.79 -2.58 -35.51
N MET A 75 28.06 -2.74 -35.16
CA MET A 75 28.50 -2.73 -33.76
C MET A 75 28.31 -1.37 -33.10
N ARG A 76 28.52 -0.28 -33.84
CA ARG A 76 28.26 1.09 -33.38
C ARG A 76 26.78 1.33 -33.08
N ARG A 77 25.88 0.82 -33.93
CA ARG A 77 24.43 0.89 -33.69
C ARG A 77 24.07 0.21 -32.37
N LYS A 78 24.52 -1.03 -32.19
CA LYS A 78 24.28 -1.80 -30.96
C LYS A 78 24.86 -1.11 -29.71
N PHE A 79 26.06 -0.53 -29.82
CA PHE A 79 26.68 0.22 -28.73
C PHE A 79 25.78 1.40 -28.28
N PHE A 80 25.28 2.19 -29.22
CA PHE A 80 24.43 3.33 -28.88
C PHE A 80 23.03 2.91 -28.40
N GLU A 81 22.48 1.81 -28.91
CA GLU A 81 21.22 1.23 -28.44
C GLU A 81 21.31 0.78 -26.98
N GLU A 82 22.38 0.08 -26.61
CA GLU A 82 22.65 -0.32 -25.22
C GLU A 82 22.80 0.92 -24.32
N LYS A 83 23.50 1.97 -24.79
CA LYS A 83 23.64 3.23 -24.06
C LYS A 83 22.34 4.00 -23.91
N PHE A 84 21.52 4.04 -24.94
CA PHE A 84 20.21 4.69 -24.88
C PHE A 84 19.27 3.97 -23.91
N THR A 85 19.31 2.63 -23.89
CA THR A 85 18.56 1.82 -22.93
C THR A 85 19.01 2.09 -21.49
N GLU A 86 20.32 2.14 -21.24
CA GLU A 86 20.90 2.47 -19.92
C GLU A 86 20.42 3.85 -19.43
N ILE A 87 20.47 4.86 -20.29
CA ILE A 87 20.03 6.23 -19.98
C ILE A 87 18.52 6.25 -19.73
N SER A 88 17.73 5.63 -20.61
CA SER A 88 16.27 5.56 -20.49
C SER A 88 15.86 4.90 -19.18
N HIS A 89 16.47 3.77 -18.83
CA HIS A 89 16.23 3.09 -17.57
C HIS A 89 16.58 3.98 -16.37
N ARG A 90 17.74 4.65 -16.41
CA ARG A 90 18.12 5.58 -15.33
C ARG A 90 17.15 6.75 -15.18
N ILE A 91 16.64 7.28 -16.29
CA ILE A 91 15.61 8.33 -16.27
C ILE A 91 14.33 7.78 -15.65
N LEU A 92 13.83 6.64 -16.13
CA LEU A 92 12.61 6.01 -15.59
C LEU A 92 12.73 5.73 -14.09
N CYS A 93 13.86 5.21 -13.62
CA CYS A 93 14.09 4.99 -12.19
C CYS A 93 14.27 6.29 -11.39
N SER A 94 14.65 7.40 -12.04
CA SER A 94 14.77 8.70 -11.37
C SER A 94 13.43 9.42 -11.19
N TYR A 95 12.43 9.06 -11.99
CA TYR A 95 11.07 9.52 -11.74
C TYR A 95 10.50 8.76 -10.55
N SER A 96 10.17 9.47 -9.47
CA SER A 96 9.35 8.90 -8.40
C SER A 96 7.92 8.77 -8.92
N THR A 97 7.58 7.61 -9.44
CA THR A 97 6.17 7.24 -9.66
C THR A 97 5.53 6.75 -8.37
N ASP A 98 5.91 7.36 -7.24
CA ASP A 98 5.41 6.98 -5.93
C ASP A 98 4.03 7.61 -5.74
N ILE A 99 3.07 7.02 -6.45
CA ILE A 99 1.64 7.35 -6.35
C ILE A 99 1.06 6.64 -5.11
N GLU A 100 1.83 5.76 -4.46
CA GLU A 100 1.41 5.03 -3.27
C GLU A 100 1.16 6.01 -2.12
N ASP A 101 2.02 7.02 -1.93
CA ASP A 101 1.81 8.08 -0.93
C ASP A 101 0.52 8.87 -1.20
N LEU A 102 0.23 9.21 -2.45
CA LEU A 102 -1.00 9.91 -2.83
C LEU A 102 -2.25 9.05 -2.58
N PHE A 103 -2.20 7.75 -2.92
CA PHE A 103 -3.31 6.84 -2.67
C PHE A 103 -3.52 6.61 -1.17
N GLN A 104 -2.45 6.50 -0.39
CA GLN A 104 -2.53 6.41 1.07
C GLN A 104 -3.19 7.66 1.67
N GLU A 105 -2.87 8.85 1.16
CA GLU A 105 -3.50 10.09 1.63
C GLU A 105 -4.98 10.16 1.25
N ILE A 106 -5.36 9.72 0.05
CA ILE A 106 -6.76 9.61 -0.37
C ILE A 106 -7.53 8.64 0.54
N ASP A 107 -6.99 7.44 0.76
CA ASP A 107 -7.60 6.42 1.62
C ASP A 107 -7.74 6.92 3.07
N HIS A 108 -6.73 7.64 3.57
CA HIS A 108 -6.78 8.26 4.89
C HIS A 108 -7.92 9.29 4.99
N CYS A 109 -8.05 10.18 4.00
CA CYS A 109 -9.13 11.15 3.94
C CYS A 109 -10.51 10.47 3.87
N LEU A 110 -10.64 9.43 3.06
CA LEU A 110 -11.88 8.66 2.95
C LEU A 110 -12.23 7.95 4.27
N ALA A 111 -11.24 7.38 4.97
CA ALA A 111 -11.45 6.75 6.27
C ALA A 111 -11.95 7.73 7.33
N ILE A 112 -11.38 8.95 7.38
CA ILE A 112 -11.84 10.01 8.28
C ILE A 112 -13.29 10.39 7.96
N ASN A 113 -13.59 10.67 6.69
CA ASN A 113 -14.94 11.06 6.27
C ASN A 113 -15.98 9.98 6.59
N ARG A 114 -15.66 8.71 6.33
CA ARG A 114 -16.52 7.57 6.70
C ARG A 114 -16.73 7.49 8.20
N SER A 115 -15.69 7.71 9.00
CA SER A 115 -15.83 7.71 10.47
C SER A 115 -16.73 8.84 10.96
N VAL A 116 -16.64 10.05 10.40
CA VAL A 116 -17.54 11.16 10.75
C VAL A 116 -18.98 10.84 10.38
N LEU A 117 -19.21 10.28 9.19
CA LEU A 117 -20.56 9.87 8.76
C LEU A 117 -21.12 8.77 9.67
N GLN A 118 -20.31 7.76 10.03
CA GLN A 118 -20.72 6.71 10.97
C GLN A 118 -21.08 7.29 12.34
N GLN A 119 -20.30 8.23 12.87
CA GLN A 119 -20.61 8.90 14.14
C GLN A 119 -21.91 9.70 14.09
N LEU A 120 -22.26 10.28 12.94
CA LEU A 120 -23.54 10.95 12.75
C LEU A 120 -24.69 9.94 12.69
N GLU A 121 -24.48 8.81 11.99
CA GLU A 121 -25.44 7.72 11.92
C GLU A 121 -25.69 7.09 13.30
N ASP A 122 -24.66 6.78 14.07
CA ASP A 122 -24.79 6.24 15.42
C ASP A 122 -25.53 7.21 16.37
N ARG A 123 -25.35 8.53 16.19
CA ARG A 123 -26.02 9.55 17.01
C ARG A 123 -27.48 9.75 16.67
N CYS A 124 -27.89 9.46 15.43
CA CYS A 124 -29.21 9.83 14.91
C CYS A 124 -30.07 8.60 14.54
N GLY A 125 -29.47 7.42 14.37
CA GLY A 125 -30.10 6.18 13.88
C GLY A 125 -30.35 5.09 14.92
N HIS A 126 -30.04 5.29 16.21
CA HIS A 126 -30.40 4.32 17.26
C HIS A 126 -31.92 4.29 17.47
N GLU A 127 -32.60 3.20 17.10
CA GLU A 127 -34.05 3.04 17.30
C GLU A 127 -34.43 3.22 18.78
N LEU A 128 -35.36 4.14 19.06
CA LEU A 128 -35.86 4.39 20.40
C LEU A 128 -36.89 3.33 20.80
N THR A 129 -36.78 2.78 22.01
CA THR A 129 -37.78 1.83 22.53
C THR A 129 -39.06 2.54 22.95
N GLU A 130 -40.14 1.79 23.18
CA GLU A 130 -41.40 2.37 23.65
C GLU A 130 -41.24 3.03 25.03
N GLU A 131 -40.42 2.47 25.93
CA GLU A 131 -40.12 3.08 27.24
C GLU A 131 -39.37 4.41 27.10
N ASP A 132 -38.51 4.54 26.10
CA ASP A 132 -37.83 5.81 25.81
C ASP A 132 -38.82 6.87 25.33
N TRP A 133 -39.78 6.49 24.47
CA TRP A 133 -40.84 7.40 24.01
C TRP A 133 -41.74 7.87 25.15
N GLU A 134 -42.09 7.01 26.10
CA GLU A 134 -42.86 7.40 27.30
C GLU A 134 -42.12 8.43 28.15
N ARG A 135 -40.80 8.25 28.33
CA ARG A 135 -39.94 9.22 29.05
C ARG A 135 -39.86 10.55 28.31
N ILE A 136 -39.71 10.51 26.98
CA ILE A 136 -39.65 11.70 26.11
C ILE A 136 -40.98 12.45 26.16
N GLN A 137 -42.12 11.74 26.17
CA GLN A 137 -43.45 12.33 26.28
C GLN A 137 -43.65 13.01 27.64
N THR A 138 -43.25 12.35 28.72
CA THR A 138 -43.27 12.95 30.07
C THR A 138 -42.42 14.23 30.12
N GLN A 139 -41.25 14.22 29.48
CA GLN A 139 -40.38 15.40 29.40
C GLN A 139 -41.00 16.53 28.57
N ALA A 140 -41.72 16.21 27.48
CA ALA A 140 -42.41 17.20 26.66
C ALA A 140 -43.55 17.88 27.43
N LEU A 141 -44.31 17.14 28.24
CA LEU A 141 -45.36 17.68 29.10
C LEU A 141 -44.81 18.69 30.12
N HIS A 142 -43.65 18.39 30.72
CA HIS A 142 -42.99 19.31 31.66
C HIS A 142 -42.47 20.59 30.99
N ARG A 143 -42.26 20.60 29.67
CA ARG A 143 -41.82 21.81 28.95
C ARG A 143 -42.95 22.82 28.70
N GLU A 144 -44.20 22.46 29.02
CA GLU A 144 -45.37 23.35 28.97
C GLU A 144 -45.52 24.07 27.60
N THR A 145 -45.17 23.39 26.50
CA THR A 145 -45.30 23.95 25.15
C THR A 145 -46.71 23.67 24.62
N TYR A 146 -47.56 24.69 24.61
CA TYR A 146 -48.95 24.60 24.15
C TYR A 146 -49.17 25.11 22.72
N GLU A 147 -48.13 25.64 22.08
CA GLU A 147 -48.18 26.18 20.71
C GLU A 147 -47.12 25.51 19.84
N CYS A 148 -47.43 25.34 18.56
CA CYS A 148 -46.53 24.81 17.55
C CYS A 148 -45.49 25.89 17.19
N PRO A 149 -44.19 25.68 17.45
CA PRO A 149 -43.18 26.71 17.22
C PRO A 149 -42.92 27.06 15.74
N ILE A 150 -43.43 26.25 14.80
CA ILE A 150 -43.27 26.48 13.36
C ILE A 150 -44.31 27.48 12.84
N CYS A 151 -45.57 27.30 13.24
CA CYS A 151 -46.70 28.10 12.74
C CYS A 151 -47.32 29.03 13.79
N LEU A 152 -46.85 28.96 15.04
CA LEU A 152 -47.28 29.77 16.18
C LEU A 152 -48.77 29.62 16.52
N THR A 153 -49.35 28.43 16.28
CA THR A 153 -50.76 28.13 16.63
C THR A 153 -50.87 27.01 17.66
N PRO A 154 -51.95 26.95 18.46
CA PRO A 154 -52.09 25.96 19.54
C PRO A 154 -51.96 24.50 19.07
N LEU A 155 -51.29 23.69 19.88
CA LEU A 155 -51.27 22.24 19.75
C LEU A 155 -52.55 21.69 20.42
N PRO A 156 -53.24 20.70 19.82
CA PRO A 156 -54.37 20.06 20.48
C PRO A 156 -53.91 19.43 21.79
N ALA A 157 -54.43 19.94 22.90
CA ALA A 157 -54.14 19.41 24.22
C ALA A 157 -54.72 17.99 24.33
N SER A 158 -53.89 17.03 24.73
CA SER A 158 -54.39 15.76 25.28
C SER A 158 -55.37 16.11 26.38
N SER A 159 -56.61 15.67 26.18
CA SER A 159 -57.78 15.90 27.03
C SER A 159 -57.46 16.08 28.52
N ASP A 160 -57.74 17.27 29.05
CA ASP A 160 -58.34 17.40 30.37
C ASP A 160 -59.20 18.67 30.46
N GLY A 161 -60.40 18.47 30.98
CA GLY A 161 -61.52 19.39 30.83
C GLY A 161 -61.40 20.68 31.62
N HIS A 162 -61.45 21.81 30.92
CA HIS A 162 -62.11 23.00 31.42
C HIS A 162 -62.99 23.57 30.30
N GLN A 163 -64.30 23.39 30.47
CA GLN A 163 -65.30 24.12 29.71
C GLN A 163 -65.17 25.59 30.07
N ASP A 164 -64.83 26.44 29.11
CA ASP A 164 -65.20 27.84 29.17
C ASP A 164 -66.02 28.21 27.94
N LEU A 165 -67.19 28.75 28.24
CA LEU A 165 -68.28 29.08 27.34
C LEU A 165 -67.94 30.36 26.57
N SER A 166 -67.63 30.26 25.28
CA SER A 166 -68.12 31.16 24.23
C SER A 166 -67.40 30.94 22.88
N GLY A 167 -68.19 30.74 21.82
CA GLY A 167 -67.73 30.95 20.43
C GLY A 167 -67.67 29.70 19.56
N THR A 168 -68.78 29.42 18.88
CA THR A 168 -68.85 28.92 17.49
C THR A 168 -67.89 27.78 17.11
N HIS A 169 -68.33 26.53 17.31
CA HIS A 169 -67.75 25.36 16.65
C HIS A 169 -67.86 25.48 15.12
N CYS A 170 -66.74 25.80 14.46
CA CYS A 170 -66.46 25.31 13.12
C CYS A 170 -65.51 24.13 13.28
N GLY A 171 -65.87 22.97 12.70
CA GLY A 171 -65.10 21.73 12.80
C GLY A 171 -63.68 21.93 12.29
N GLN A 172 -62.74 22.13 13.21
CA GLN A 172 -61.32 22.14 12.91
C GLN A 172 -60.91 20.68 12.74
N PRO A 173 -60.24 20.30 11.63
CA PRO A 173 -59.65 18.97 11.55
C PRO A 173 -58.66 18.84 12.71
N SER A 174 -58.76 17.75 13.48
CA SER A 174 -57.78 17.38 14.49
C SER A 174 -56.41 17.36 13.82
N ARG A 175 -55.60 18.38 14.09
CA ARG A 175 -54.26 18.47 13.53
C ARG A 175 -53.40 17.49 14.30
N GLU A 176 -53.05 16.37 13.68
CA GLU A 176 -52.12 15.40 14.26
C GLU A 176 -50.87 16.13 14.77
N THR A 177 -50.41 15.72 15.96
CA THR A 177 -49.19 16.26 16.55
C THR A 177 -48.08 15.23 16.46
N VAL A 178 -46.86 15.73 16.41
CA VAL A 178 -45.68 14.89 16.30
C VAL A 178 -44.71 15.26 17.41
N LEU A 179 -44.28 14.23 18.15
CA LEU A 179 -43.29 14.32 19.20
C LEU A 179 -41.93 13.90 18.63
N LEU A 180 -40.92 14.74 18.87
CA LEU A 180 -39.55 14.45 18.46
C LEU A 180 -38.76 13.84 19.62
N SER A 181 -37.72 13.07 19.30
CA SER A 181 -36.82 12.47 20.30
C SER A 181 -36.10 13.49 21.19
N CYS A 182 -36.03 14.76 20.78
CA CYS A 182 -35.52 15.87 21.58
C CYS A 182 -36.57 16.52 22.53
N SER A 183 -37.73 15.88 22.67
CA SER A 183 -38.90 16.30 23.48
C SER A 183 -39.55 17.61 23.02
N HIS A 184 -39.46 17.93 21.73
CA HIS A 184 -40.20 19.04 21.13
C HIS A 184 -41.42 18.52 20.37
N VAL A 185 -42.50 19.32 20.37
CA VAL A 185 -43.78 18.96 19.77
C VAL A 185 -44.16 19.97 18.70
N PHE A 186 -44.67 19.46 17.58
CA PHE A 186 -45.12 20.27 16.43
C PHE A 186 -46.42 19.70 15.88
N HIS A 187 -47.13 20.47 15.03
CA HIS A 187 -48.12 19.85 14.14
C HIS A 187 -47.39 18.97 13.12
N HIS A 188 -47.94 17.80 12.85
CA HIS A 188 -47.39 16.85 11.89
C HIS A 188 -47.18 17.50 10.51
N THR A 189 -48.18 18.21 10.02
CA THR A 189 -48.14 18.92 8.73
C THR A 189 -47.10 20.04 8.68
N CYS A 190 -46.91 20.77 9.79
CA CYS A 190 -45.91 21.83 9.86
C CYS A 190 -44.48 21.26 9.83
N LEU A 191 -44.25 20.15 10.51
CA LEU A 191 -42.95 19.49 10.49
C LEU A 191 -42.67 18.87 9.12
N LEU A 192 -43.64 18.17 8.51
CA LEU A 192 -43.49 17.59 7.18
C LEU A 192 -43.12 18.64 6.12
N ALA A 193 -43.83 19.76 6.09
CA ALA A 193 -43.53 20.84 5.15
C ALA A 193 -42.12 21.43 5.36
N LEU A 194 -41.65 21.47 6.61
CA LEU A 194 -40.30 21.92 6.94
C LEU A 194 -39.24 20.90 6.48
N GLU A 195 -39.50 19.61 6.65
CA GLU A 195 -38.61 18.52 6.21
C GLU A 195 -38.45 18.51 4.68
N GLU A 196 -39.55 18.63 3.94
CA GLU A 196 -39.54 18.72 2.46
C GLU A 196 -38.73 19.93 1.96
N PHE A 197 -38.82 21.06 2.67
CA PHE A 197 -38.08 22.28 2.33
C PHE A 197 -36.57 22.18 2.64
N SER A 198 -36.19 21.40 3.65
CA SER A 198 -34.85 21.45 4.26
C SER A 198 -33.84 20.42 3.72
N LEU A 199 -33.80 20.17 2.40
CA LEU A 199 -32.76 19.43 1.61
C LEU A 199 -33.29 18.25 0.74
N GLY A 200 -34.61 18.13 0.54
CA GLY A 200 -35.21 17.11 -0.34
C GLY A 200 -35.18 15.68 0.24
N ASP A 201 -36.00 14.78 -0.33
CA ASP A 201 -36.34 13.42 0.17
C ASP A 201 -35.16 12.46 0.44
N SER A 202 -33.91 12.88 0.23
CA SER A 202 -32.73 12.01 0.25
C SER A 202 -31.82 12.16 1.48
N SER A 203 -32.15 13.04 2.44
CA SER A 203 -31.36 13.15 3.69
C SER A 203 -31.84 12.11 4.71
N PRO A 204 -30.96 11.21 5.20
CA PRO A 204 -31.33 10.25 6.25
C PRO A 204 -31.56 10.89 7.63
N PHE A 205 -31.23 12.18 7.81
CA PHE A 205 -31.33 12.86 9.09
C PHE A 205 -32.00 14.24 8.96
N HIS A 206 -32.98 14.49 9.83
CA HIS A 206 -33.60 15.80 10.01
C HIS A 206 -33.19 16.42 11.35
N ALA A 207 -33.03 17.74 11.36
CA ALA A 207 -32.63 18.51 12.55
C ALA A 207 -33.81 19.31 13.09
N CYS A 208 -34.01 19.28 14.42
CA CYS A 208 -35.13 19.95 15.06
C CYS A 208 -35.01 21.48 14.87
N PRO A 209 -36.07 22.19 14.47
CA PRO A 209 -36.00 23.64 14.27
C PRO A 209 -35.70 24.43 15.56
N LEU A 210 -36.01 23.86 16.73
CA LEU A 210 -35.78 24.53 18.02
C LEU A 210 -34.37 24.32 18.57
N CYS A 211 -33.89 23.07 18.64
CA CYS A 211 -32.61 22.76 19.28
C CYS A 211 -31.52 22.28 18.32
N ARG A 212 -31.83 22.13 17.03
CA ARG A 212 -30.91 21.66 15.97
C ARG A 212 -30.37 20.24 16.18
N SER A 213 -30.85 19.51 17.20
CA SER A 213 -30.54 18.10 17.38
C SER A 213 -31.16 17.27 16.26
N CYS A 214 -30.47 16.22 15.81
CA CYS A 214 -31.10 15.14 15.05
C CYS A 214 -32.30 14.60 15.82
N TYR A 215 -33.35 14.20 15.12
CA TYR A 215 -34.49 13.60 15.76
C TYR A 215 -35.04 12.37 15.04
N GLN A 216 -35.63 11.48 15.83
CA GLN A 216 -36.68 10.57 15.39
C GLN A 216 -38.03 11.19 15.75
N LYS A 217 -39.10 10.78 15.06
CA LYS A 217 -40.44 11.34 15.25
C LYS A 217 -41.47 10.25 15.50
N LYS A 218 -42.39 10.50 16.44
CA LYS A 218 -43.56 9.66 16.75
C LYS A 218 -44.82 10.50 16.59
N ILE A 219 -45.74 10.05 15.74
CA ILE A 219 -47.05 10.70 15.59
C ILE A 219 -47.86 10.37 16.84
N LEU A 220 -48.41 11.40 17.48
CA LEU A 220 -49.31 11.24 18.60
C LEU A 220 -50.73 11.25 18.05
N GLU A 221 -51.38 10.09 18.06
CA GLU A 221 -52.81 9.99 17.78
C GLU A 221 -53.60 10.62 18.93
N CYS A 222 -54.64 11.40 18.58
CA CYS A 222 -55.53 12.05 19.53
C CYS A 222 -56.51 11.06 20.18
#